data_AF-K9QK01-F1
#
_entry.id   AF-K9QK01-F1
#
_cell.length_a   1.000
_cell.length_b   1.000
_cell.length_c   1.000
_cell.angle_alpha   90.00
_cell.angle_beta   90.00
_cell.angle_gamma   90.00
#
_symmetry.space_group_name_H-M   'P 1'
#
loop_
_entity.id
_entity.type
_entity.pdbx_description
1 polymer ?
#
loop_
_entity_poly.entity_id
_entity_poly.type
_entity_poly.pdbx_seq_one_letter_code
_entity_poly.pdbx_strand_id
1 'polypeptide(L)'
;MSLIGSWSITRLTAAFGLLLLTACNGNANSDDKFTGLKVKLLVGSALGDFCTQAANNFNATQPKLDSGTEFRVSCEAQGSGDVVTTVVNSATQLKNGTLQADAVELPTIISLDGDIYHNQLVYRINQLFPGQNYIPDITDAPLIANTPMVFMAQSDVAQGLRKVADPYQALVTAKTHKDIDPSAPALTVNYVHTAPTRSNSGLQTLVAQYASVSGKRPEELTIADVQKFQPQIQQIQSKITRYGVSTNSLAQAMVKNGPFWASVGSVYESSVITANSSLQPGQQRYTAVYPKATFTSNMRAIIPNAPWVSADEKAAAQKFITYWRSPETQKIATDLGLRPGTPGVALGAKFSPDFGVESQAKYDSLRPPKPEVVDAMLKSWQEASKKPSLVVVVVDSSGSMEGNKLPAVQNTLLNYIKNLGVKEQIALIDFDSEIRPPVLVDGTPEGRDRGLQFISGLRADGGTNLYDAAIYARNWLQQNRRKDAINAVLILTDGEDSGSQISLDQLSSELQKSGFSTDQRIGFFTVGYGKEGEFNPDALKKIAELNGGYYSKGNPETIARLMSDLQVEF
;
A
#
# COMPACT_ATOMS: atom_id res chain seq x y z
N MET A 1 -28.58 -46.55 52.58
CA MET A 1 -29.70 -45.80 51.98
C MET A 1 -29.10 -44.69 51.13
N SER A 2 -29.52 -44.59 49.87
CA SER A 2 -29.08 -43.63 48.81
C SER A 2 -27.67 -43.85 48.23
N LEU A 3 -27.51 -44.61 47.14
CA LEU A 3 -27.74 -44.32 45.71
C LEU A 3 -26.77 -43.27 45.13
N ILE A 4 -25.82 -43.79 44.35
CA ILE A 4 -24.86 -43.11 43.49
C ILE A 4 -25.59 -42.73 42.19
N GLY A 5 -25.63 -41.44 41.87
CA GLY A 5 -26.16 -40.92 40.61
C GLY A 5 -25.04 -40.31 39.76
N SER A 6 -24.80 -40.91 38.59
CA SER A 6 -23.90 -40.44 37.53
C SER A 6 -24.50 -39.26 36.77
N TRP A 7 -23.75 -38.17 36.62
CA TRP A 7 -24.06 -37.10 35.67
C TRP A 7 -22.88 -36.91 34.71
N SER A 8 -23.12 -37.26 33.44
CA SER A 8 -22.23 -36.98 32.31
C SER A 8 -22.24 -35.49 32.00
N ILE A 9 -21.07 -34.85 31.99
CA ILE A 9 -20.89 -33.50 31.47
C ILE A 9 -20.49 -33.63 29.99
N THR A 10 -21.44 -33.38 29.11
CA THR A 10 -21.22 -33.24 27.67
C THR A 10 -20.41 -31.96 27.43
N ARG A 11 -19.13 -32.08 27.06
CA ARG A 11 -18.32 -30.95 26.58
C ARG A 11 -18.81 -30.59 25.18
N LEU A 12 -19.44 -29.43 25.02
CA LEU A 12 -19.61 -28.78 23.72
C LEU A 12 -18.22 -28.34 23.24
N THR A 13 -17.69 -29.03 22.24
CA THR A 13 -16.57 -28.55 21.41
C THR A 13 -17.10 -27.45 20.49
N ALA A 14 -16.82 -26.19 20.83
CA ALA A 14 -16.99 -25.08 19.90
C ALA A 14 -15.89 -25.17 18.83
N ALA A 15 -16.26 -25.63 17.63
CA ALA A 15 -15.40 -25.59 16.47
C ALA A 15 -15.27 -24.12 16.01
N PHE A 16 -14.15 -23.49 16.35
CA PHE A 16 -13.72 -22.24 15.74
C PHE A 16 -13.30 -22.54 14.29
N GLY A 17 -14.17 -22.24 13.34
CA GLY A 17 -13.81 -22.20 11.93
C GLY A 17 -12.84 -21.05 11.68
N LEU A 18 -11.55 -21.37 11.47
CA LEU A 18 -10.58 -20.44 10.91
C LEU A 18 -11.03 -20.06 9.49
N LEU A 19 -11.48 -18.81 9.31
CA LEU A 19 -11.53 -18.16 8.00
C LEU A 19 -10.11 -17.74 7.63
N LEU A 20 -9.39 -18.64 6.95
CA LEU A 20 -8.16 -18.32 6.24
C LEU A 20 -8.50 -17.35 5.10
N LEU A 21 -8.07 -16.10 5.24
CA LEU A 21 -7.97 -15.16 4.13
C LEU A 21 -6.82 -15.61 3.21
N THR A 22 -7.09 -16.53 2.31
CA THR A 22 -6.21 -16.76 1.16
C THR A 22 -6.32 -15.55 0.25
N ALA A 23 -5.26 -14.74 0.23
CA ALA A 23 -5.00 -13.83 -0.86
C ALA A 23 -4.82 -14.65 -2.14
N CYS A 24 -5.90 -14.82 -2.91
CA CYS A 24 -5.81 -15.31 -4.27
C CYS A 24 -5.20 -14.21 -5.14
N ASN A 25 -3.89 -14.14 -5.15
CA ASN A 25 -3.17 -13.48 -6.23
C ASN A 25 -3.26 -14.42 -7.43
N GLY A 26 -3.84 -13.93 -8.53
CA GLY A 26 -4.05 -14.71 -9.74
C GLY A 26 -2.72 -15.18 -10.32
N ASN A 27 -2.46 -16.48 -10.23
CA ASN A 27 -1.53 -17.15 -11.11
C ASN A 27 -2.12 -17.09 -12.52
N ALA A 28 -1.50 -16.30 -13.40
CA ALA A 28 -1.54 -16.60 -14.82
C ALA A 28 -0.68 -17.86 -15.05
N ASN A 29 -1.32 -18.89 -15.62
CA ASN A 29 -0.78 -20.18 -16.06
C ASN A 29 -0.63 -21.32 -15.02
N SER A 30 -1.75 -22.00 -14.75
CA SER A 30 -1.96 -23.40 -15.19
C SER A 30 -3.42 -23.82 -14.94
N ASP A 31 -4.13 -24.21 -16.01
CA ASP A 31 -5.47 -24.84 -16.06
C ASP A 31 -6.77 -23.99 -15.92
N ASP A 32 -6.84 -22.77 -16.49
CA ASP A 32 -8.16 -22.21 -16.84
C ASP A 32 -8.61 -22.76 -18.20
N LYS A 33 -9.40 -23.85 -18.17
CA LYS A 33 -9.96 -24.52 -19.37
C LYS A 33 -11.02 -23.69 -20.11
N PHE A 34 -11.25 -22.44 -19.72
CA PHE A 34 -12.20 -21.56 -20.39
C PHE A 34 -11.66 -21.05 -21.72
N THR A 35 -12.39 -21.37 -22.80
CA THR A 35 -12.04 -21.03 -24.19
C THR A 35 -12.85 -19.85 -24.74
N GLY A 36 -13.79 -19.29 -23.97
CA GLY A 36 -14.56 -18.12 -24.37
C GLY A 36 -13.79 -16.80 -24.24
N LEU A 37 -14.47 -15.70 -24.53
CA LEU A 37 -13.88 -14.36 -24.49
C LEU A 37 -13.48 -13.96 -23.06
N LYS A 38 -12.27 -13.41 -22.89
CA LYS A 38 -11.77 -12.96 -21.59
C LYS A 38 -11.77 -11.44 -21.53
N VAL A 39 -12.52 -10.88 -20.57
CA VAL A 39 -12.59 -9.44 -20.30
C VAL A 39 -11.73 -9.14 -19.09
N LYS A 40 -10.60 -8.47 -19.30
CA LYS A 40 -9.68 -8.10 -18.22
C LYS A 40 -10.01 -6.72 -17.67
N LEU A 41 -10.21 -6.63 -16.35
CA LEU A 41 -10.24 -5.37 -15.61
C LEU A 41 -8.90 -5.15 -14.92
N LEU A 42 -8.33 -3.97 -15.12
CA LEU A 42 -7.21 -3.48 -14.33
C LEU A 42 -7.70 -2.30 -13.47
N VAL A 43 -7.76 -2.51 -12.16
CA VAL A 43 -8.41 -1.58 -11.22
C VAL A 43 -7.46 -1.05 -10.15
N GLY A 44 -7.74 0.14 -9.65
CA GLY A 44 -7.14 0.67 -8.44
C GLY A 44 -7.43 -0.21 -7.22
N SER A 45 -6.48 -0.27 -6.29
CA SER A 45 -6.50 -1.21 -5.17
C SER A 45 -7.67 -0.99 -4.22
N ALA A 46 -8.21 0.22 -4.11
CA ALA A 46 -9.37 0.48 -3.27
C ALA A 46 -10.68 -0.09 -3.86
N LEU A 47 -10.72 -0.39 -5.16
CA LEU A 47 -11.85 -1.03 -5.83
C LEU A 47 -11.69 -2.56 -5.94
N GLY A 48 -10.50 -3.08 -5.62
CA GLY A 48 -10.11 -4.48 -5.88
C GLY A 48 -11.08 -5.52 -5.34
N ASP A 49 -11.44 -5.46 -4.06
CA ASP A 49 -12.36 -6.43 -3.43
C ASP A 49 -13.76 -6.36 -4.04
N PHE A 50 -14.25 -5.16 -4.34
CA PHE A 50 -15.55 -4.99 -4.99
C PHE A 50 -15.54 -5.54 -6.41
N CYS A 51 -14.48 -5.27 -7.18
CA CYS A 51 -14.30 -5.82 -8.53
C CYS A 51 -14.32 -7.34 -8.50
N THR A 52 -13.47 -7.96 -7.66
CA THR A 52 -13.32 -9.41 -7.58
C THR A 52 -14.63 -10.09 -7.17
N GLN A 53 -15.32 -9.59 -6.13
CA GLN A 53 -16.59 -10.17 -5.71
C GLN A 53 -17.68 -10.02 -6.78
N ALA A 54 -17.77 -8.85 -7.44
CA ALA A 54 -18.71 -8.63 -8.52
C ALA A 54 -18.42 -9.52 -9.74
N ALA A 55 -17.16 -9.66 -10.13
CA ALA A 55 -16.74 -10.51 -11.24
C ALA A 55 -17.03 -11.99 -10.97
N ASN A 56 -16.77 -12.48 -9.74
CA ASN A 56 -17.08 -13.84 -9.35
C ASN A 56 -18.58 -14.13 -9.42
N ASN A 57 -19.41 -13.24 -8.85
CA ASN A 57 -20.86 -13.38 -8.90
C ASN A 57 -21.41 -13.31 -10.32
N PHE A 58 -20.86 -12.44 -11.16
CA PHE A 58 -21.25 -12.31 -12.57
C PHE A 58 -20.85 -13.53 -13.39
N ASN A 59 -19.63 -14.04 -13.23
CA ASN A 59 -19.15 -15.23 -13.94
C ASN A 59 -19.96 -16.48 -13.59
N ALA A 60 -20.47 -16.57 -12.36
CA ALA A 60 -21.35 -17.65 -11.93
C ALA A 60 -22.67 -17.71 -12.74
N THR A 61 -23.10 -16.60 -13.35
CA THR A 61 -24.28 -16.58 -14.23
C THR A 61 -23.98 -17.07 -15.65
N GLN A 62 -22.74 -17.46 -15.95
CA GLN A 62 -22.27 -17.90 -17.29
C GLN A 62 -22.65 -16.91 -18.38
N PRO A 63 -22.17 -15.65 -18.31
CA PRO A 63 -22.65 -14.59 -19.17
C PRO A 63 -22.28 -14.83 -20.63
N LYS A 64 -23.18 -14.42 -21.53
CA LYS A 64 -23.02 -14.53 -22.98
C LYS A 64 -23.26 -13.20 -23.66
N LEU A 65 -22.55 -12.98 -24.76
CA LEU A 65 -22.89 -11.94 -25.73
C LEU A 65 -24.20 -12.29 -26.45
N ASP A 66 -24.78 -11.30 -27.13
CA ASP A 66 -26.01 -11.52 -27.91
C ASP A 66 -25.77 -12.47 -29.10
N SER A 67 -24.52 -12.59 -29.54
CA SER A 67 -24.05 -13.61 -30.50
C SER A 67 -24.02 -15.04 -29.94
N GLY A 68 -24.21 -15.21 -28.63
CA GLY A 68 -24.06 -16.50 -27.93
C GLY A 68 -22.65 -16.80 -27.43
N THR A 69 -21.65 -15.96 -27.76
CA THR A 69 -20.27 -16.11 -27.28
C THR A 69 -20.22 -16.01 -25.75
N GLU A 70 -19.76 -17.07 -25.11
CA GLU A 70 -19.48 -17.07 -23.67
C GLU A 70 -18.29 -16.17 -23.35
N PHE A 71 -18.38 -15.45 -22.24
CA PHE A 71 -17.26 -14.65 -21.76
C PHE A 71 -17.09 -14.73 -20.25
N ARG A 72 -15.89 -14.40 -19.77
CA ARG A 72 -15.57 -14.28 -18.35
C ARG A 72 -14.85 -12.98 -18.07
N VAL A 73 -15.06 -12.50 -16.87
CA VAL A 73 -14.51 -11.26 -16.35
C VAL A 73 -13.44 -11.58 -15.31
N SER A 74 -12.26 -10.97 -15.40
CA SER A 74 -11.22 -11.09 -14.37
C SER A 74 -10.80 -9.72 -13.86
N CYS A 75 -10.51 -9.62 -12.56
CA CYS A 75 -10.06 -8.38 -11.93
C CYS A 75 -8.60 -8.52 -11.47
N GLU A 76 -7.78 -7.56 -11.85
CA GLU A 76 -6.43 -7.37 -11.35
C GLU A 76 -6.35 -6.01 -10.65
N ALA A 77 -5.94 -6.00 -9.38
CA ALA A 77 -5.88 -4.80 -8.57
C ALA A 77 -4.44 -4.35 -8.30
N GLN A 78 -4.16 -3.07 -8.52
CA GLN A 78 -2.85 -2.45 -8.29
C GLN A 78 -3.01 -1.02 -7.74
N GLY A 79 -1.93 -0.37 -7.28
CA GLY A 79 -2.00 1.07 -6.99
C GLY A 79 -2.33 1.84 -8.28
N SER A 80 -3.15 2.90 -8.24
CA SER A 80 -3.55 3.61 -9.47
C SER A 80 -2.36 4.18 -10.26
N GLY A 81 -1.24 4.52 -9.61
CA GLY A 81 0.01 4.87 -10.30
C GLY A 81 0.64 3.69 -11.04
N ASP A 82 0.57 2.49 -10.46
CA ASP A 82 1.02 1.25 -11.08
C ASP A 82 0.09 0.86 -12.25
N VAL A 83 -1.22 1.08 -12.13
CA VAL A 83 -2.20 0.91 -13.23
C VAL A 83 -1.83 1.81 -14.41
N VAL A 84 -1.62 3.11 -14.16
CA VAL A 84 -1.21 4.05 -15.22
C VAL A 84 0.10 3.61 -15.86
N THR A 85 1.11 3.28 -15.06
CA THR A 85 2.41 2.79 -15.55
C THR A 85 2.25 1.55 -16.43
N THR A 86 1.46 0.56 -15.99
CA THR A 86 1.21 -0.68 -16.72
C THR A 86 0.57 -0.40 -18.07
N VAL A 87 -0.53 0.36 -18.09
CA VAL A 87 -1.26 0.68 -19.34
C VAL A 87 -0.38 1.49 -20.31
N VAL A 88 0.36 2.49 -19.81
CA VAL A 88 1.26 3.31 -20.64
C VAL A 88 2.41 2.48 -21.22
N ASN A 89 2.99 1.55 -20.43
CA ASN A 89 4.04 0.66 -20.91
C ASN A 89 3.54 -0.30 -21.99
N SER A 90 2.40 -0.96 -21.77
CA SER A 90 1.79 -1.85 -22.77
C SER A 90 1.40 -1.08 -24.04
N ALA A 91 0.85 0.13 -23.91
CA ALA A 91 0.51 0.97 -25.04
C ALA A 91 1.77 1.45 -25.82
N THR A 92 2.88 1.69 -25.12
CA THR A 92 4.18 2.00 -25.74
C THR A 92 4.72 0.80 -26.52
N GLN A 93 4.64 -0.41 -25.94
CA GLN A 93 5.05 -1.64 -26.62
C GLN A 93 4.18 -1.92 -27.86
N LEU A 94 2.87 -1.67 -27.76
CA LEU A 94 1.95 -1.75 -28.90
C LEU A 94 2.35 -0.76 -30.00
N LYS A 95 2.64 0.51 -29.64
CA LYS A 95 3.13 1.52 -30.60
C LYS A 95 4.42 1.09 -31.29
N ASN A 96 5.30 0.42 -30.57
CA ASN A 96 6.59 -0.05 -31.08
C ASN A 96 6.49 -1.41 -31.82
N GLY A 97 5.31 -2.04 -31.87
CA GLY A 97 5.10 -3.34 -32.50
C GLY A 97 5.65 -4.54 -31.72
N THR A 98 6.08 -4.35 -30.47
CA THR A 98 6.59 -5.42 -29.60
C THR A 98 5.48 -6.12 -28.82
N LEU A 99 4.27 -5.57 -28.81
CA LEU A 99 3.06 -6.14 -28.23
C LEU A 99 1.95 -6.11 -29.28
N GLN A 100 1.18 -7.20 -29.39
CA GLN A 100 0.03 -7.25 -30.29
C GLN A 100 -1.21 -6.63 -29.65
N ALA A 101 -2.17 -6.21 -30.47
CA ALA A 101 -3.38 -5.55 -29.98
C ALA A 101 -4.30 -6.49 -29.17
N ASP A 102 -4.25 -7.79 -29.42
CA ASP A 102 -5.01 -8.83 -28.71
C ASP A 102 -4.27 -9.40 -27.48
N ALA A 103 -3.16 -8.78 -27.08
CA ALA A 103 -2.34 -9.25 -25.98
C ALA A 103 -3.05 -9.07 -24.61
N VAL A 104 -2.92 -10.09 -23.74
CA VAL A 104 -3.61 -10.17 -22.44
C VAL A 104 -3.17 -9.09 -21.44
N GLU A 105 -2.04 -8.45 -21.69
CA GLU A 105 -1.50 -7.34 -20.92
C GLU A 105 -2.35 -6.07 -21.07
N LEU A 106 -3.04 -5.91 -22.20
CA LEU A 106 -3.88 -4.75 -22.49
C LEU A 106 -5.29 -4.94 -21.87
N PRO A 107 -5.70 -4.10 -20.92
CA PRO A 107 -6.99 -4.30 -20.24
C PRO A 107 -8.18 -3.83 -21.09
N THR A 108 -9.26 -4.58 -21.01
CA THR A 108 -10.56 -4.24 -21.61
C THR A 108 -11.27 -3.12 -20.83
N ILE A 109 -11.18 -3.14 -19.50
CA ILE A 109 -11.72 -2.10 -18.62
C ILE A 109 -10.61 -1.62 -17.69
N ILE A 110 -10.50 -0.31 -17.53
CA ILE A 110 -9.59 0.33 -16.58
C ILE A 110 -10.45 1.01 -15.51
N SER A 111 -10.04 0.93 -14.25
CA SER A 111 -10.58 1.79 -13.20
C SER A 111 -9.47 2.33 -12.34
N LEU A 112 -9.49 3.64 -12.09
CA LEU A 112 -8.53 4.32 -11.23
C LEU A 112 -9.29 4.80 -10.00
N ASP A 113 -8.61 4.83 -8.85
CA ASP A 113 -9.26 5.17 -7.58
C ASP A 113 -9.57 6.68 -7.46
N GLY A 114 -9.29 7.49 -8.49
CA GLY A 114 -9.62 8.91 -8.47
C GLY A 114 -9.31 9.64 -9.77
N ASP A 115 -9.94 10.81 -9.91
CA ASP A 115 -9.94 11.62 -11.12
C ASP A 115 -8.54 12.18 -11.49
N ILE A 116 -7.62 12.35 -10.52
CA ILE A 116 -6.26 12.83 -10.80
C ILE A 116 -5.49 11.81 -11.65
N TYR A 117 -5.54 10.53 -11.29
CA TYR A 117 -4.88 9.50 -12.08
C TYR A 117 -5.61 9.23 -13.40
N HIS A 118 -6.93 9.40 -13.47
CA HIS A 118 -7.66 9.33 -14.75
C HIS A 118 -7.14 10.41 -15.70
N ASN A 119 -7.04 11.66 -15.25
CA ASN A 119 -6.45 12.73 -16.07
C ASN A 119 -4.99 12.47 -16.46
N GLN A 120 -4.19 11.88 -15.56
CA GLN A 120 -2.83 11.44 -15.90
C GLN A 120 -2.81 10.37 -17.00
N LEU A 121 -3.69 9.38 -16.92
CA LEU A 121 -3.78 8.33 -17.94
C LEU A 121 -4.16 8.92 -19.32
N VAL A 122 -5.17 9.78 -19.36
CA VAL A 122 -5.57 10.49 -20.59
C VAL A 122 -4.39 11.28 -21.16
N TYR A 123 -3.73 12.07 -20.32
CA TYR A 123 -2.57 12.88 -20.70
C TYR A 123 -1.43 12.02 -21.31
N ARG A 124 -1.02 10.95 -20.63
CA ARG A 124 0.08 10.08 -21.07
C ARG A 124 -0.25 9.33 -22.36
N ILE A 125 -1.45 8.76 -22.46
CA ILE A 125 -1.86 8.04 -23.67
C ILE A 125 -2.00 9.01 -24.86
N ASN A 126 -2.50 10.23 -24.66
CA ASN A 126 -2.55 11.24 -25.71
C ASN A 126 -1.15 11.71 -26.17
N GLN A 127 -0.15 11.71 -25.29
CA GLN A 127 1.24 11.94 -25.70
C GLN A 127 1.78 10.81 -26.58
N LEU A 128 1.40 9.56 -26.30
CA LEU A 128 1.79 8.41 -27.12
C LEU A 128 1.03 8.38 -28.46
N PHE A 129 -0.25 8.72 -28.47
CA PHE A 129 -1.14 8.67 -29.62
C PHE A 129 -1.92 9.99 -29.81
N PRO A 130 -1.26 11.06 -30.29
CA PRO A 130 -1.89 12.36 -30.42
C PRO A 130 -3.16 12.33 -31.28
N GLY A 131 -4.24 12.94 -30.77
CA GLY A 131 -5.53 13.07 -31.46
C GLY A 131 -6.39 11.81 -31.53
N GLN A 132 -5.93 10.67 -31.00
CA GLN A 132 -6.68 9.42 -31.07
C GLN A 132 -7.73 9.27 -29.96
N ASN A 133 -7.56 9.97 -28.83
CA ASN A 133 -8.49 9.95 -27.69
C ASN A 133 -8.86 8.52 -27.22
N TYR A 134 -7.85 7.66 -27.13
CA TYR A 134 -8.02 6.24 -26.78
C TYR A 134 -8.55 6.03 -25.35
N ILE A 135 -8.32 6.98 -24.44
CA ILE A 135 -8.88 6.94 -23.09
C ILE A 135 -9.98 7.99 -23.02
N PRO A 136 -11.24 7.60 -22.76
CA PRO A 136 -12.35 8.54 -22.60
C PRO A 136 -12.13 9.55 -21.48
N ASP A 137 -12.74 10.72 -21.61
CA ASP A 137 -12.78 11.73 -20.56
C ASP A 137 -13.57 11.26 -19.33
N ILE A 138 -13.34 11.91 -18.18
CA ILE A 138 -13.99 11.58 -16.90
C ILE A 138 -15.52 11.57 -17.01
N THR A 139 -16.10 12.46 -17.81
CA THR A 139 -17.55 12.59 -18.00
C THR A 139 -18.18 11.41 -18.70
N ASP A 140 -17.41 10.66 -19.48
CA ASP A 140 -17.89 9.56 -20.31
C ASP A 140 -17.75 8.20 -19.61
N ALA A 141 -17.00 8.15 -18.51
CA ALA A 141 -16.80 6.95 -17.71
C ALA A 141 -17.82 6.89 -16.53
N PRO A 142 -18.69 5.86 -16.46
CA PRO A 142 -19.69 5.75 -15.40
C PRO A 142 -19.04 5.56 -14.02
N LEU A 143 -19.61 6.24 -13.02
CA LEU A 143 -19.23 6.07 -11.62
C LEU A 143 -19.66 4.69 -11.11
N ILE A 144 -18.73 3.98 -10.48
CA ILE A 144 -18.93 2.65 -9.91
C ILE A 144 -19.02 2.71 -8.39
N ALA A 145 -18.14 3.48 -7.76
CA ALA A 145 -18.10 3.69 -6.32
C ALA A 145 -17.33 4.98 -6.03
N ASN A 146 -17.44 5.48 -4.80
CA ASN A 146 -16.59 6.56 -4.32
C ASN A 146 -16.28 6.46 -2.83
N THR A 147 -15.25 7.19 -2.39
CA THR A 147 -14.87 7.29 -0.98
C THR A 147 -14.13 8.61 -0.72
N PRO A 148 -14.54 9.45 0.24
CA PRO A 148 -13.79 10.67 0.55
C PRO A 148 -12.42 10.40 1.16
N MET A 149 -11.47 11.30 0.90
CA MET A 149 -10.24 11.40 1.68
C MET A 149 -10.52 12.08 3.02
N VAL A 150 -10.04 11.46 4.10
CA VAL A 150 -10.23 11.91 5.49
C VAL A 150 -8.92 11.83 6.27
N PHE A 151 -8.85 12.56 7.37
CA PHE A 151 -7.85 12.27 8.39
C PHE A 151 -8.38 11.19 9.33
N MET A 152 -7.61 10.13 9.54
CA MET A 152 -7.89 9.09 10.52
C MET A 152 -7.06 9.35 11.77
N ALA A 153 -7.71 9.43 12.93
CA ALA A 153 -7.05 9.63 14.23
C ALA A 153 -7.87 9.02 15.38
N GLN A 154 -7.26 8.79 16.54
CA GLN A 154 -8.01 8.46 17.76
C GLN A 154 -8.85 9.66 18.21
N SER A 155 -9.88 9.41 19.05
CA SER A 155 -10.90 10.42 19.37
C SER A 155 -10.35 11.70 20.00
N ASP A 156 -9.33 11.60 20.84
CA ASP A 156 -8.67 12.71 21.53
C ASP A 156 -7.89 13.62 20.55
N VAL A 157 -7.16 13.04 19.60
CA VAL A 157 -6.49 13.76 18.51
C VAL A 157 -7.49 14.32 17.50
N ALA A 158 -8.51 13.52 17.15
CA ALA A 158 -9.52 13.89 16.15
C ALA A 158 -10.33 15.13 16.56
N GLN A 159 -10.59 15.32 17.86
CA GLN A 159 -11.25 16.52 18.38
C GLN A 159 -10.47 17.78 18.07
N GLY A 160 -9.14 17.77 18.24
CA GLY A 160 -8.28 18.90 17.89
C GLY A 160 -8.27 19.19 16.39
N LEU A 161 -8.14 18.14 15.57
CA LEU A 161 -8.16 18.27 14.11
C LEU A 161 -9.49 18.82 13.56
N ARG A 162 -10.63 18.54 14.22
CA ARG A 162 -11.94 19.11 13.85
C ARG A 162 -12.06 20.61 14.11
N LYS A 163 -11.28 21.16 15.06
CA LYS A 163 -11.35 22.59 15.43
C LYS A 163 -10.56 23.49 14.48
N VAL A 164 -9.57 22.96 13.78
CA VAL A 164 -8.77 23.74 12.84
C VAL A 164 -9.48 23.89 11.49
N ALA A 165 -9.32 25.06 10.87
CA ALA A 165 -9.90 25.31 9.55
C ALA A 165 -9.25 24.45 8.46
N ASP A 166 -7.95 24.19 8.60
CA ASP A 166 -7.16 23.40 7.67
C ASP A 166 -6.14 22.54 8.44
N PRO A 167 -6.36 21.22 8.53
CA PRO A 167 -5.42 20.33 9.20
C PRO A 167 -4.03 20.27 8.55
N TYR A 168 -3.90 20.35 7.23
CA TYR A 168 -2.57 20.31 6.58
C TYR A 168 -1.76 21.56 6.92
N GLN A 169 -2.40 22.73 6.98
CA GLN A 169 -1.76 23.97 7.42
C GLN A 169 -1.27 23.84 8.87
N ALA A 170 -2.07 23.25 9.77
CA ALA A 170 -1.65 23.01 11.15
C ALA A 170 -0.46 22.04 11.23
N LEU A 171 -0.45 21.00 10.37
CA LEU A 171 0.66 20.06 10.26
C LEU A 171 1.95 20.67 9.72
N VAL A 172 1.97 21.88 9.18
CA VAL A 172 3.22 22.56 8.77
C VAL A 172 4.08 22.82 10.02
N THR A 173 3.50 23.45 11.05
CA THR A 173 4.25 23.94 12.22
C THR A 173 4.12 23.07 13.46
N ALA A 174 3.03 22.32 13.63
CA ALA A 174 2.77 21.55 14.84
C ALA A 174 3.82 20.46 15.07
N LYS A 175 4.42 20.41 16.25
CA LYS A 175 5.30 19.30 16.67
C LYS A 175 4.54 18.27 17.49
N THR A 176 3.58 18.74 18.26
CA THR A 176 2.69 17.94 19.10
C THR A 176 1.23 18.27 18.81
N HIS A 177 0.32 17.39 19.18
CA HIS A 177 -1.12 17.66 19.04
C HIS A 177 -1.59 18.83 19.91
N LYS A 178 -0.87 19.17 20.98
CA LYS A 178 -1.10 20.40 21.77
C LYS A 178 -0.85 21.69 21.00
N ASP A 179 0.02 21.67 19.99
CA ASP A 179 0.24 22.83 19.12
C ASP A 179 -0.94 23.06 18.17
N ILE A 180 -1.76 22.03 17.93
CA ILE A 180 -2.98 22.09 17.11
C ILE A 180 -4.17 22.50 17.98
N ASP A 181 -4.31 21.88 19.15
CA ASP A 181 -5.35 22.15 20.13
C ASP A 181 -4.80 21.95 21.55
N PRO A 182 -4.77 22.99 22.42
CA PRO A 182 -4.25 22.88 23.78
C PRO A 182 -4.91 21.80 24.64
N SER A 183 -6.13 21.37 24.31
CA SER A 183 -6.85 20.28 25.00
C SER A 183 -6.51 18.87 24.50
N ALA A 184 -5.77 18.76 23.39
CA ALA A 184 -5.31 17.49 22.83
C ALA A 184 -4.19 16.85 23.70
N PRO A 185 -3.92 15.55 23.53
CA PRO A 185 -2.83 14.88 24.23
C PRO A 185 -1.47 15.51 23.90
N ALA A 186 -0.53 15.44 24.84
CA ALA A 186 0.87 15.85 24.66
C ALA A 186 1.66 14.81 23.83
N LEU A 187 1.10 14.43 22.68
CA LEU A 187 1.65 13.42 21.78
C LEU A 187 2.31 14.10 20.58
N THR A 188 3.49 13.62 20.18
CA THR A 188 4.17 14.03 18.94
C THR A 188 3.29 13.76 17.73
N VAL A 189 3.28 14.68 16.77
CA VAL A 189 2.57 14.48 15.50
C VAL A 189 3.35 13.48 14.64
N ASN A 190 2.95 12.21 14.74
CA ASN A 190 3.37 11.14 13.85
C ASN A 190 2.32 10.99 12.75
N TYR A 191 2.70 11.34 11.52
CA TYR A 191 1.81 11.39 10.37
C TYR A 191 2.11 10.24 9.41
N VAL A 192 1.11 9.76 8.66
CA VAL A 192 1.29 8.78 7.58
C VAL A 192 0.36 9.06 6.40
N HIS A 193 0.81 8.69 5.20
CA HIS A 193 -0.02 8.51 4.02
C HIS A 193 0.68 7.52 3.08
N THR A 194 -0.02 7.06 2.04
CA THR A 194 0.59 6.19 1.03
C THR A 194 1.50 6.97 0.09
N ALA A 195 2.43 6.32 -0.59
CA ALA A 195 3.32 7.01 -1.51
C ALA A 195 2.58 7.61 -2.73
N PRO A 196 2.73 8.93 -3.00
CA PRO A 196 2.02 9.61 -4.09
C PRO A 196 2.30 9.08 -5.49
N THR A 197 3.43 8.40 -5.69
CA THR A 197 3.86 7.89 -7.00
C THR A 197 3.14 6.61 -7.39
N ARG A 198 2.62 5.86 -6.42
CA ARG A 198 1.99 4.55 -6.63
C ARG A 198 0.52 4.53 -6.24
N SER A 199 0.13 5.28 -5.22
CA SER A 199 -1.20 5.21 -4.61
C SER A 199 -2.00 6.49 -4.82
N ASN A 200 -3.29 6.34 -5.18
CA ASN A 200 -4.20 7.46 -5.38
C ASN A 200 -4.43 8.30 -4.11
N SER A 201 -4.58 7.67 -2.94
CA SER A 201 -4.73 8.39 -1.67
C SER A 201 -3.51 9.25 -1.37
N GLY A 202 -2.32 8.75 -1.68
CA GLY A 202 -1.05 9.46 -1.54
C GLY A 202 -1.00 10.67 -2.48
N LEU A 203 -1.42 10.49 -3.73
CA LEU A 203 -1.43 11.56 -4.72
C LEU A 203 -2.45 12.65 -4.37
N GLN A 204 -3.68 12.28 -4.02
CA GLN A 204 -4.70 13.22 -3.55
C GLN A 204 -4.24 13.94 -2.29
N THR A 205 -3.58 13.25 -1.36
CA THR A 205 -2.97 13.85 -0.17
C THR A 205 -1.93 14.90 -0.55
N LEU A 206 -1.00 14.58 -1.45
CA LEU A 206 0.03 15.52 -1.89
C LEU A 206 -0.57 16.76 -2.55
N VAL A 207 -1.54 16.57 -3.44
CA VAL A 207 -2.23 17.67 -4.10
C VAL A 207 -3.02 18.52 -3.09
N ALA A 208 -3.70 17.89 -2.13
CA ALA A 208 -4.42 18.59 -1.08
C ALA A 208 -3.48 19.37 -0.15
N GLN A 209 -2.28 18.85 0.13
CA GLN A 209 -1.24 19.58 0.86
C GLN A 209 -0.82 20.84 0.12
N TYR A 210 -0.53 20.76 -1.19
CA TYR A 210 -0.18 21.94 -1.99
C TYR A 210 -1.33 22.95 -2.07
N ALA A 211 -2.57 22.50 -2.25
CA ALA A 211 -3.74 23.36 -2.25
C ALA A 211 -3.90 24.10 -0.91
N SER A 212 -3.76 23.36 0.19
CA SER A 212 -3.79 23.90 1.56
C SER A 212 -2.74 24.98 1.78
N VAL A 213 -1.46 24.66 1.60
CA VAL A 213 -0.37 25.59 1.94
C VAL A 213 -0.27 26.80 1.00
N SER A 214 -0.85 26.69 -0.20
CA SER A 214 -0.91 27.79 -1.15
C SER A 214 -2.15 28.67 -1.00
N GLY A 215 -3.21 28.17 -0.36
CA GLY A 215 -4.53 28.78 -0.33
C GLY A 215 -5.25 28.79 -1.69
N LYS A 216 -4.75 28.07 -2.69
CA LYS A 216 -5.34 27.98 -4.04
C LYS A 216 -6.14 26.70 -4.20
N ARG A 217 -7.15 26.73 -5.08
CA ARG A 217 -7.79 25.47 -5.51
C ARG A 217 -6.80 24.67 -6.38
N PRO A 218 -6.86 23.33 -6.38
CA PRO A 218 -5.90 22.55 -7.15
C PRO A 218 -5.88 22.87 -8.65
N GLU A 219 -7.04 23.12 -9.25
CA GLU A 219 -7.18 23.53 -10.65
C GLU A 219 -6.48 24.86 -11.00
N GLU A 220 -6.13 25.67 -10.00
CA GLU A 220 -5.42 26.96 -10.13
C GLU A 220 -3.92 26.86 -9.83
N LEU A 221 -3.46 25.70 -9.35
CA LEU A 221 -2.04 25.48 -9.03
C LEU A 221 -1.19 25.49 -10.29
N THR A 222 0.01 26.06 -10.17
CA THR A 222 0.99 26.13 -11.24
C THR A 222 2.29 25.41 -10.85
N ILE A 223 3.16 25.14 -11.82
CA ILE A 223 4.50 24.58 -11.56
C ILE A 223 5.33 25.51 -10.64
N ALA A 224 5.14 26.82 -10.74
CA ALA A 224 5.81 27.78 -9.86
C ALA A 224 5.35 27.65 -8.41
N ASP A 225 4.07 27.34 -8.18
CA ASP A 225 3.55 27.08 -6.83
C ASP A 225 4.20 25.83 -6.22
N VAL A 226 4.45 24.79 -7.02
CA VAL A 226 5.16 23.58 -6.56
C VAL A 226 6.53 23.92 -5.98
N GLN A 227 7.30 24.76 -6.67
CA GLN A 227 8.61 25.20 -6.19
C GLN A 227 8.49 26.10 -4.96
N LYS A 228 7.56 27.06 -4.99
CA LYS A 228 7.35 28.04 -3.91
C LYS A 228 6.98 27.39 -2.58
N PHE A 229 6.14 26.35 -2.61
CA PHE A 229 5.59 25.72 -1.41
C PHE A 229 6.26 24.40 -1.03
N GLN A 230 7.29 23.97 -1.77
CA GLN A 230 8.09 22.78 -1.45
C GLN A 230 8.58 22.76 0.02
N PRO A 231 9.05 23.87 0.63
CA PRO A 231 9.50 23.85 2.03
C PRO A 231 8.39 23.45 3.03
N GLN A 232 7.16 23.91 2.82
CA GLN A 232 6.02 23.55 3.68
C GLN A 232 5.64 22.08 3.49
N ILE A 233 5.71 21.56 2.25
CA ILE A 233 5.53 20.14 1.99
C ILE A 233 6.60 19.34 2.73
N GLN A 234 7.88 19.72 2.65
CA GLN A 234 8.97 19.09 3.42
C GLN A 234 8.69 19.09 4.93
N GLN A 235 8.15 20.19 5.48
CA GLN A 235 7.81 20.27 6.90
C GLN A 235 6.71 19.28 7.29
N ILE A 236 5.69 19.08 6.45
CA ILE A 236 4.66 18.05 6.67
C ILE A 236 5.28 16.65 6.53
N GLN A 237 6.04 16.41 5.47
CA GLN A 237 6.66 15.11 5.16
C GLN A 237 7.70 14.69 6.22
N SER A 238 8.36 15.63 6.90
CA SER A 238 9.28 15.33 8.00
C SER A 238 8.62 14.58 9.17
N LYS A 239 7.29 14.69 9.30
CA LYS A 239 6.47 14.01 10.32
C LYS A 239 6.09 12.59 9.94
N ILE A 240 6.39 12.17 8.71
CA ILE A 240 6.11 10.82 8.22
C ILE A 240 6.89 9.82 9.05
N THR A 241 6.20 8.81 9.57
CA THR A 241 6.84 7.66 10.22
C THR A 241 7.14 6.57 9.21
N ARG A 242 6.23 6.40 8.24
CA ARG A 242 6.32 5.45 7.14
C ARG A 242 5.36 5.83 6.02
N TYR A 243 5.73 5.57 4.76
CA TYR A 243 4.78 5.62 3.65
C TYR A 243 4.09 4.26 3.50
N GLY A 244 2.80 4.26 3.14
CA GLY A 244 2.08 3.02 2.83
C GLY A 244 2.11 2.67 1.34
N VAL A 245 2.09 1.38 1.01
CA VAL A 245 1.83 0.91 -0.36
C VAL A 245 0.34 0.78 -0.68
N SER A 246 -0.48 0.50 0.34
CA SER A 246 -1.95 0.45 0.25
C SER A 246 -2.58 1.24 1.38
N THR A 247 -3.68 1.94 1.11
CA THR A 247 -4.39 2.75 2.11
C THR A 247 -5.02 1.88 3.19
N ASN A 248 -5.56 0.71 2.81
CA ASN A 248 -6.22 -0.20 3.75
C ASN A 248 -5.20 -0.82 4.71
N SER A 249 -4.06 -1.30 4.21
CA SER A 249 -3.01 -1.85 5.08
C SER A 249 -2.40 -0.77 5.98
N LEU A 250 -2.26 0.47 5.47
CA LEU A 250 -1.82 1.61 6.27
C LEU A 250 -2.79 1.91 7.41
N ALA A 251 -4.10 2.01 7.15
CA ALA A 251 -5.12 2.24 8.17
C ALA A 251 -5.17 1.12 9.22
N GLN A 252 -5.07 -0.13 8.79
CA GLN A 252 -4.99 -1.28 9.71
C GLN A 252 -3.71 -1.24 10.56
N ALA A 253 -2.57 -0.83 10.00
CA ALA A 253 -1.32 -0.67 10.74
C ALA A 253 -1.43 0.44 11.81
N MET A 254 -2.18 1.53 11.55
CA MET A 254 -2.46 2.55 12.57
C MET A 254 -3.22 1.97 13.76
N VAL A 255 -4.25 1.15 13.51
CA VAL A 255 -5.02 0.48 14.56
C VAL A 255 -4.16 -0.53 15.32
N LYS A 256 -3.39 -1.35 14.59
CA LYS A 256 -2.54 -2.39 15.16
C LYS A 256 -1.44 -1.83 16.06
N ASN A 257 -0.74 -0.79 15.59
CA ASN A 257 0.48 -0.28 16.23
C ASN A 257 0.23 0.95 17.11
N GLY A 258 -0.95 1.56 17.04
CA GLY A 258 -1.37 2.67 17.90
C GLY A 258 -0.77 4.04 17.53
N PRO A 259 -1.09 5.08 18.33
CA PRO A 259 -0.86 6.49 17.98
C PRO A 259 0.61 6.90 18.01
N PHE A 260 1.46 6.13 18.67
CA PHE A 260 2.91 6.30 18.65
C PHE A 260 3.54 5.87 17.31
N TRP A 261 2.92 4.91 16.62
CA TRP A 261 3.30 4.54 15.26
C TRP A 261 2.79 5.56 14.24
N ALA A 262 1.52 5.92 14.34
CA ALA A 262 0.94 7.03 13.61
C ALA A 262 -0.27 7.58 14.36
N SER A 263 -0.15 8.83 14.78
CA SER A 263 -1.19 9.55 15.51
C SER A 263 -2.29 10.09 14.60
N VAL A 264 -1.94 10.34 13.33
CA VAL A 264 -2.83 10.87 12.31
C VAL A 264 -2.41 10.30 10.96
N GLY A 265 -3.39 9.94 10.13
CA GLY A 265 -3.15 9.42 8.78
C GLY A 265 -4.09 10.05 7.77
N SER A 266 -3.62 10.29 6.54
CA SER A 266 -4.48 10.68 5.42
C SER A 266 -4.86 9.45 4.63
N VAL A 267 -6.13 9.05 4.70
CA VAL A 267 -6.66 7.77 4.20
C VAL A 267 -8.05 7.96 3.59
N TYR A 268 -8.62 6.90 3.03
CA TYR A 268 -10.02 6.89 2.61
C TYR A 268 -10.96 6.65 3.80
N GLU A 269 -12.18 7.17 3.72
CA GLU A 269 -13.28 6.84 4.64
C GLU A 269 -13.50 5.31 4.71
N SER A 270 -13.52 4.64 3.55
CA SER A 270 -13.63 3.19 3.45
C SER A 270 -12.49 2.45 4.18
N SER A 271 -11.29 3.01 4.22
CA SER A 271 -10.16 2.45 4.98
C SER A 271 -10.37 2.59 6.49
N VAL A 272 -11.00 3.67 6.97
CA VAL A 272 -11.39 3.83 8.38
C VAL A 272 -12.43 2.77 8.77
N ILE A 273 -13.46 2.57 7.95
CA ILE A 273 -14.47 1.51 8.14
C ILE A 273 -13.79 0.13 8.20
N THR A 274 -12.90 -0.15 7.26
CA THR A 274 -12.19 -1.43 7.16
C THR A 274 -11.34 -1.68 8.40
N ALA A 275 -10.54 -0.69 8.82
CA ALA A 275 -9.69 -0.81 10.00
C ALA A 275 -10.51 -1.01 11.29
N ASN A 276 -11.62 -0.29 11.44
CA ASN A 276 -12.50 -0.42 12.60
C ASN A 276 -13.33 -1.72 12.59
N SER A 277 -13.58 -2.31 11.42
CA SER A 277 -14.27 -3.61 11.30
C SER A 277 -13.42 -4.77 11.81
N SER A 278 -12.10 -4.59 11.93
CA SER A 278 -11.14 -5.61 12.33
C SER A 278 -10.54 -5.40 13.74
N LEU A 279 -11.15 -4.52 14.55
CA LEU A 279 -10.69 -4.22 15.90
C LEU A 279 -10.66 -5.48 16.78
N GLN A 280 -9.53 -5.69 17.45
CA GLN A 280 -9.37 -6.69 18.50
C GLN A 280 -9.82 -6.12 19.86
N PRO A 281 -10.20 -6.97 20.83
CA PRO A 281 -10.53 -6.52 22.18
C PRO A 281 -9.42 -5.65 22.78
N GLY A 282 -9.79 -4.48 23.31
CA GLY A 282 -8.86 -3.53 23.91
C GLY A 282 -8.21 -2.54 22.93
N GLN A 283 -8.36 -2.71 21.61
CA GLN A 283 -7.92 -1.71 20.65
C GLN A 283 -8.88 -0.51 20.62
N GLN A 284 -8.31 0.69 20.58
CA GLN A 284 -9.08 1.90 20.44
C GLN A 284 -9.50 2.12 18.99
N ARG A 285 -10.77 2.52 18.83
CA ARG A 285 -11.34 2.91 17.54
C ARG A 285 -10.72 4.22 17.06
N TYR A 286 -10.50 4.30 15.76
CA TYR A 286 -10.12 5.55 15.08
C TYR A 286 -11.35 6.17 14.42
N THR A 287 -11.36 7.48 14.26
CA THR A 287 -12.45 8.21 13.62
C THR A 287 -11.95 9.03 12.44
N ALA A 288 -12.79 9.15 11.42
CA ALA A 288 -12.61 10.06 10.32
C ALA A 288 -12.86 11.51 10.77
N VAL A 289 -11.95 12.38 10.39
CA VAL A 289 -12.09 13.83 10.43
C VAL A 289 -12.14 14.30 8.99
N TYR A 290 -13.31 14.80 8.59
CA TYR A 290 -13.57 15.32 7.25
C TYR A 290 -13.06 16.76 7.15
N PRO A 291 -12.04 17.04 6.31
CA PRO A 291 -11.61 18.41 6.08
C PRO A 291 -12.73 19.25 5.46
N LYS A 292 -12.69 20.57 5.63
CA LYS A 292 -13.65 21.48 4.98
C LYS A 292 -13.63 21.36 3.46
N ALA A 293 -12.45 21.10 2.88
CA ALA A 293 -12.27 20.80 1.47
C ALA A 293 -11.36 19.57 1.30
N THR A 294 -11.79 18.57 0.54
CA THR A 294 -11.04 17.32 0.33
C THR A 294 -11.42 16.69 -1.01
N PHE A 295 -10.64 15.69 -1.46
CA PHE A 295 -11.00 14.92 -2.64
C PHE A 295 -12.07 13.86 -2.30
N THR A 296 -13.04 13.72 -3.20
CA THR A 296 -13.81 12.48 -3.32
C THR A 296 -13.10 11.58 -4.33
N SER A 297 -12.68 10.39 -3.89
CA SER A 297 -12.09 9.37 -4.75
C SER A 297 -13.16 8.70 -5.58
N ASN A 298 -13.41 9.26 -6.77
CA ASN A 298 -14.38 8.73 -7.72
C ASN A 298 -13.75 7.56 -8.51
N MET A 299 -14.30 6.36 -8.34
CA MET A 299 -13.88 5.17 -9.07
C MET A 299 -14.82 4.95 -10.26
N ARG A 300 -14.29 5.09 -11.47
CA ARG A 300 -15.06 5.01 -12.72
C ARG A 300 -14.63 3.82 -13.55
N ALA A 301 -15.56 3.23 -14.31
CA ALA A 301 -15.23 2.19 -15.27
C ALA A 301 -14.94 2.82 -16.62
N ILE A 302 -13.71 2.68 -17.10
CA ILE A 302 -13.21 3.25 -18.35
C ILE A 302 -13.10 2.11 -19.36
N ILE A 303 -13.81 2.19 -20.48
CA ILE A 303 -13.58 1.31 -21.63
C ILE A 303 -12.75 2.10 -22.65
N PRO A 304 -11.49 1.72 -22.92
CA PRO A 304 -10.69 2.39 -23.94
C PRO A 304 -11.37 2.36 -25.32
N ASN A 305 -11.28 3.47 -26.07
CA ASN A 305 -11.65 3.56 -27.48
C ASN A 305 -10.44 3.25 -28.36
N ALA A 306 -9.78 2.14 -28.09
CA ALA A 306 -8.46 1.85 -28.61
C ALA A 306 -8.43 0.53 -29.39
N PRO A 307 -7.46 0.32 -30.30
CA PRO A 307 -7.46 -0.85 -31.18
C PRO A 307 -7.29 -2.18 -30.44
N TRP A 308 -6.87 -2.16 -29.17
CA TRP A 308 -6.76 -3.34 -28.32
C TRP A 308 -8.05 -3.75 -27.63
N VAL A 309 -9.14 -2.99 -27.82
CA VAL A 309 -10.46 -3.35 -27.31
C VAL A 309 -11.36 -3.64 -28.50
N SER A 310 -11.62 -4.92 -28.75
CA SER A 310 -12.51 -5.37 -29.81
C SER A 310 -13.98 -4.99 -29.56
N ALA A 311 -14.81 -5.09 -30.59
CA ALA A 311 -16.26 -4.82 -30.46
C ALA A 311 -16.94 -5.78 -29.48
N ASP A 312 -16.56 -7.07 -29.50
CA ASP A 312 -17.08 -8.09 -28.60
C ASP A 312 -16.65 -7.84 -27.15
N GLU A 313 -15.40 -7.44 -26.92
CA GLU A 313 -14.91 -7.01 -25.61
C GLU A 313 -15.64 -5.78 -25.09
N LYS A 314 -15.89 -4.78 -25.95
CA LYS A 314 -16.65 -3.58 -25.59
C LYS A 314 -18.09 -3.92 -25.20
N ALA A 315 -18.74 -4.83 -25.93
CA ALA A 315 -20.08 -5.30 -25.61
C ALA A 315 -20.11 -6.09 -24.29
N ALA A 316 -19.14 -6.97 -24.08
CA ALA A 316 -19.00 -7.75 -22.85
C ALA A 316 -18.72 -6.86 -21.64
N ALA A 317 -17.84 -5.86 -21.81
CA ALA A 317 -17.54 -4.85 -20.79
C ALA A 317 -18.78 -4.04 -20.41
N GLN A 318 -19.59 -3.61 -21.38
CA GLN A 318 -20.82 -2.87 -21.12
C GLN A 318 -21.85 -3.71 -20.35
N LYS A 319 -21.98 -5.01 -20.66
CA LYS A 319 -22.82 -5.95 -19.89
C LYS A 319 -22.34 -6.04 -18.44
N PHE A 320 -21.04 -6.21 -18.22
CA PHE A 320 -20.48 -6.27 -16.87
C PHE A 320 -20.66 -4.95 -16.10
N ILE A 321 -20.38 -3.79 -16.70
CA ILE A 321 -20.56 -2.48 -16.05
C ILE A 321 -22.03 -2.26 -15.66
N THR A 322 -22.97 -2.68 -16.51
CA THR A 322 -24.40 -2.61 -16.20
C THR A 322 -24.74 -3.46 -14.97
N TYR A 323 -24.25 -4.70 -14.91
CA TYR A 323 -24.38 -5.56 -13.73
C TYR A 323 -23.70 -4.96 -12.49
N TRP A 324 -22.50 -4.40 -12.65
CA TRP A 324 -21.71 -3.83 -11.56
C TRP A 324 -22.40 -2.62 -10.90
N ARG A 325 -23.17 -1.89 -11.69
CA ARG A 325 -24.00 -0.75 -11.27
C ARG A 325 -25.41 -1.14 -10.82
N SER A 326 -25.80 -2.41 -10.89
CA SER A 326 -27.10 -2.84 -10.39
C SER A 326 -27.22 -2.57 -8.88
N PRO A 327 -28.41 -2.22 -8.36
CA PRO A 327 -28.61 -2.01 -6.93
C PRO A 327 -28.16 -3.19 -6.07
N GLU A 328 -28.36 -4.42 -6.55
CA GLU A 328 -27.97 -5.65 -5.86
C GLU A 328 -26.44 -5.76 -5.74
N THR A 329 -25.71 -5.54 -6.84
CA THR A 329 -24.25 -5.60 -6.84
C THR A 329 -23.64 -4.43 -6.06
N GLN A 330 -24.25 -3.25 -6.11
CA GLN A 330 -23.79 -2.07 -5.35
C GLN A 330 -23.87 -2.25 -3.83
N LYS A 331 -24.67 -3.20 -3.31
CA LYS A 331 -24.64 -3.57 -1.89
C LYS A 331 -23.26 -4.08 -1.46
N ILE A 332 -22.57 -4.83 -2.33
CA ILE A 332 -21.20 -5.30 -2.08
C ILE A 332 -20.27 -4.10 -1.82
N ALA A 333 -20.38 -3.03 -2.62
CA ALA A 333 -19.60 -1.81 -2.42
C ALA A 333 -19.85 -1.22 -1.03
N THR A 334 -21.12 -1.12 -0.63
CA THR A 334 -21.49 -0.56 0.67
C THR A 334 -21.07 -1.43 1.85
N ASP A 335 -21.08 -2.75 1.70
CA ASP A 335 -20.60 -3.70 2.72
C ASP A 335 -19.08 -3.63 2.88
N LEU A 336 -18.36 -3.26 1.82
CA LEU A 336 -16.93 -2.96 1.82
C LEU A 336 -16.61 -1.52 2.27
N GLY A 337 -17.61 -0.72 2.63
CA GLY A 337 -17.43 0.65 3.10
C GLY A 337 -17.19 1.68 1.98
N LEU A 338 -17.44 1.33 0.72
CA LEU A 338 -17.46 2.27 -0.40
C LEU A 338 -18.86 2.87 -0.57
N ARG A 339 -18.93 4.17 -0.87
CA ARG A 339 -20.20 4.81 -1.22
C ARG A 339 -20.62 4.35 -2.62
N PRO A 340 -21.90 4.03 -2.85
CA PRO A 340 -22.35 3.46 -4.12
C PRO A 340 -22.24 4.50 -5.24
N GLY A 341 -21.84 4.05 -6.44
CA GLY A 341 -21.78 4.88 -7.65
C GLY A 341 -23.12 4.99 -8.38
N THR A 342 -24.10 4.17 -8.01
CA THR A 342 -25.45 4.19 -8.58
C THR A 342 -26.39 5.05 -7.72
N PRO A 343 -27.00 6.11 -8.29
CA PRO A 343 -27.98 6.92 -7.56
C PRO A 343 -29.14 6.09 -7.00
N GLY A 344 -29.58 6.41 -5.79
CA GLY A 344 -30.71 5.76 -5.13
C GLY A 344 -30.36 4.48 -4.35
N VAL A 345 -29.14 3.95 -4.48
CA VAL A 345 -28.67 2.88 -3.60
C VAL A 345 -28.32 3.46 -2.23
N ALA A 346 -28.92 2.90 -1.16
CA ALA A 346 -28.69 3.35 0.20
C ALA A 346 -27.29 2.97 0.70
N LEU A 347 -26.74 3.76 1.62
CA LEU A 347 -25.52 3.39 2.34
C LEU A 347 -25.77 2.17 3.24
N GLY A 348 -24.74 1.35 3.43
CA GLY A 348 -24.76 0.22 4.35
C GLY A 348 -24.70 0.65 5.83
N ALA A 349 -24.97 -0.28 6.74
CA ALA A 349 -24.96 -0.02 8.20
C ALA A 349 -23.59 0.45 8.75
N LYS A 350 -22.51 0.18 8.00
CA LYS A 350 -21.14 0.57 8.35
C LYS A 350 -20.87 2.07 8.21
N PHE A 351 -21.73 2.83 7.56
CA PHE A 351 -21.60 4.28 7.47
C PHE A 351 -22.16 4.96 8.74
N SER A 352 -21.51 4.70 9.88
CA SER A 352 -21.97 5.16 11.19
C SER A 352 -20.81 5.46 12.14
N PRO A 353 -21.08 6.22 13.24
CA PRO A 353 -20.07 6.51 14.25
C PRO A 353 -19.45 5.25 14.89
N ASP A 354 -20.16 4.12 14.90
CA ASP A 354 -19.66 2.84 15.40
C ASP A 354 -18.48 2.29 14.59
N PHE A 355 -18.39 2.68 13.32
CA PHE A 355 -17.27 2.41 12.41
C PHE A 355 -16.39 3.64 12.20
N GLY A 356 -16.59 4.69 13.01
CA GLY A 356 -15.74 5.89 13.05
C GLY A 356 -16.03 6.92 11.94
N VAL A 357 -17.14 6.80 11.21
CA VAL A 357 -17.44 7.63 10.03
C VAL A 357 -18.83 8.30 10.11
N GLU A 358 -19.09 9.26 9.22
CA GLU A 358 -20.35 10.01 9.14
C GLU A 358 -21.08 9.76 7.82
N SER A 359 -22.32 9.25 7.86
CA SER A 359 -23.12 8.98 6.65
C SER A 359 -23.43 10.22 5.83
N GLN A 360 -23.61 11.36 6.50
CA GLN A 360 -23.99 12.66 5.91
C GLN A 360 -22.87 13.70 6.02
N ALA A 361 -21.61 13.26 5.90
CA ALA A 361 -20.45 14.15 5.90
C ALA A 361 -20.57 15.24 4.83
N LYS A 362 -20.20 16.48 5.20
CA LYS A 362 -20.23 17.64 4.31
C LYS A 362 -18.83 18.22 4.16
N TYR A 363 -18.39 18.37 2.93
CA TYR A 363 -17.11 18.96 2.58
C TYR A 363 -17.18 19.51 1.14
N ASP A 364 -16.36 20.50 0.83
CA ASP A 364 -16.15 20.98 -0.53
C ASP A 364 -15.28 19.97 -1.30
N SER A 365 -15.76 19.49 -2.45
CA SER A 365 -15.00 18.53 -3.24
C SER A 365 -13.96 19.25 -4.10
N LEU A 366 -12.71 18.87 -3.90
CA LEU A 366 -11.59 19.33 -4.73
C LEU A 366 -11.65 18.71 -6.13
N ARG A 367 -11.12 19.45 -7.11
CA ARG A 367 -11.01 19.02 -8.51
C ARG A 367 -9.53 18.77 -8.86
N PRO A 368 -9.22 17.93 -9.85
CA PRO A 368 -7.83 17.68 -10.23
C PRO A 368 -7.11 18.93 -10.75
N PRO A 369 -5.82 19.11 -10.42
CA PRO A 369 -4.93 20.07 -11.09
C PRO A 369 -4.62 19.63 -12.53
N LYS A 370 -3.93 20.48 -13.28
CA LYS A 370 -3.40 20.12 -14.61
C LYS A 370 -2.38 18.98 -14.51
N PRO A 371 -2.35 18.02 -15.47
CA PRO A 371 -1.42 16.89 -15.44
C PRO A 371 0.06 17.27 -15.28
N GLU A 372 0.51 18.35 -15.93
CA GLU A 372 1.91 18.81 -15.85
C GLU A 372 2.27 19.34 -14.46
N VAL A 373 1.28 19.87 -13.74
CA VAL A 373 1.44 20.33 -12.36
C VAL A 373 1.55 19.13 -11.42
N VAL A 374 0.77 18.07 -11.65
CA VAL A 374 0.90 16.79 -10.93
C VAL A 374 2.28 16.19 -11.13
N ASP A 375 2.80 16.18 -12.36
CA ASP A 375 4.14 15.69 -12.67
C ASP A 375 5.22 16.44 -11.89
N ALA A 376 5.11 17.78 -11.85
CA ALA A 376 6.00 18.62 -11.07
C ALA A 376 5.89 18.32 -9.56
N MET A 377 4.68 18.08 -9.04
CA MET A 377 4.48 17.72 -7.62
C MET A 377 5.10 16.36 -7.28
N LEU A 378 4.88 15.34 -8.12
CA LEU A 378 5.45 14.00 -7.94
C LEU A 378 6.98 14.04 -7.96
N LYS A 379 7.56 14.76 -8.93
CA LYS A 379 9.00 14.98 -9.02
C LYS A 379 9.56 15.71 -7.80
N SER A 380 8.93 16.83 -7.42
CA SER A 380 9.29 17.60 -6.22
C SER A 380 9.18 16.76 -4.94
N TRP A 381 8.19 15.87 -4.85
CA TRP A 381 8.08 14.92 -3.75
C TRP A 381 9.25 13.92 -3.75
N GLN A 382 9.49 13.20 -4.85
CA GLN A 382 10.58 12.21 -4.92
C GLN A 382 11.97 12.81 -4.65
N GLU A 383 12.27 13.96 -5.24
CA GLU A 383 13.62 14.56 -5.18
C GLU A 383 13.86 15.35 -3.88
N ALA A 384 12.83 16.02 -3.37
CA ALA A 384 13.01 17.02 -2.32
C ALA A 384 12.21 16.73 -1.05
N SER A 385 11.00 16.18 -1.15
CA SER A 385 10.06 16.14 -0.01
C SER A 385 9.88 14.78 0.65
N LYS A 386 10.12 13.67 -0.06
CA LYS A 386 10.12 12.32 0.49
C LYS A 386 11.10 12.28 1.65
N LYS A 387 10.65 11.79 2.80
CA LYS A 387 11.48 11.68 3.99
C LYS A 387 12.67 10.74 3.69
N PRO A 388 13.92 11.11 4.01
CA PRO A 388 15.06 10.23 3.83
C PRO A 388 14.92 8.93 4.62
N SER A 389 15.71 7.91 4.26
CA SER A 389 15.79 6.66 5.02
C SER A 389 17.23 6.18 5.24
N LEU A 390 17.41 5.45 6.34
CA LEU A 390 18.56 4.60 6.62
C LEU A 390 18.04 3.19 6.92
N VAL A 391 18.28 2.27 5.99
CA VAL A 391 17.82 0.88 6.10
C VAL A 391 19.02 -0.04 6.31
N VAL A 392 19.06 -0.76 7.42
CA VAL A 392 20.03 -1.84 7.61
C VAL A 392 19.45 -3.11 6.99
N VAL A 393 20.08 -3.62 5.93
CA VAL A 393 19.67 -4.84 5.26
C VAL A 393 20.59 -5.96 5.71
N VAL A 394 20.03 -6.90 6.45
CA VAL A 394 20.70 -8.06 7.02
C VAL A 394 20.43 -9.24 6.08
N VAL A 395 21.48 -9.78 5.49
CA VAL A 395 21.43 -10.79 4.43
C VAL A 395 21.99 -12.09 4.98
N ASP A 396 21.15 -13.12 4.97
CA ASP A 396 21.54 -14.47 5.31
C ASP A 396 22.37 -15.07 4.16
N SER A 397 23.57 -15.53 4.48
CA SER A 397 24.45 -16.29 3.60
C SER A 397 24.75 -17.67 4.18
N SER A 398 23.87 -18.22 5.03
CA SER A 398 24.02 -19.57 5.57
C SER A 398 23.99 -20.64 4.49
N GLY A 399 24.47 -21.84 4.78
CA GLY A 399 24.49 -22.94 3.82
C GLY A 399 23.09 -23.30 3.25
N SER A 400 22.00 -23.01 3.96
CA SER A 400 20.63 -23.23 3.43
C SER A 400 20.29 -22.35 2.22
N MET A 401 20.98 -21.21 2.08
CA MET A 401 20.82 -20.26 0.97
C MET A 401 21.44 -20.75 -0.35
N GLU A 402 22.08 -21.92 -0.38
CA GLU A 402 22.63 -22.54 -1.59
C GLU A 402 21.57 -22.74 -2.70
N GLY A 403 22.07 -23.02 -3.92
CA GLY A 403 21.23 -23.20 -5.10
C GLY A 403 20.65 -21.88 -5.60
N ASN A 404 19.33 -21.80 -5.75
CA ASN A 404 18.66 -20.65 -6.39
C ASN A 404 18.28 -19.52 -5.44
N LYS A 405 18.39 -19.71 -4.11
CA LYS A 405 17.93 -18.76 -3.10
C LYS A 405 18.86 -17.54 -3.02
N LEU A 406 20.16 -17.75 -2.76
CA LEU A 406 21.13 -16.66 -2.70
C LEU A 406 21.21 -15.86 -4.01
N PRO A 407 21.25 -16.46 -5.22
CA PRO A 407 21.18 -15.71 -6.47
C PRO A 407 19.91 -14.85 -6.61
N ALA A 408 18.75 -15.34 -6.14
CA ALA A 408 17.52 -14.54 -6.14
C ALA A 408 17.63 -13.33 -5.18
N VAL A 409 18.24 -13.51 -4.01
CA VAL A 409 18.54 -12.40 -3.08
C VAL A 409 19.52 -11.41 -3.69
N GLN A 410 20.60 -11.88 -4.31
CA GLN A 410 21.58 -11.03 -4.99
C GLN A 410 20.90 -10.19 -6.07
N ASN A 411 20.12 -10.79 -6.98
CA ASN A 411 19.38 -10.07 -8.02
C ASN A 411 18.42 -9.02 -7.45
N THR A 412 17.76 -9.37 -6.36
CA THR A 412 16.85 -8.49 -5.64
C THR A 412 17.57 -7.26 -5.07
N LEU A 413 18.71 -7.47 -4.40
CA LEU A 413 19.52 -6.40 -3.84
C LEU A 413 20.17 -5.53 -4.93
N LEU A 414 20.57 -6.12 -6.06
CA LEU A 414 21.08 -5.37 -7.22
C LEU A 414 20.04 -4.37 -7.72
N ASN A 415 18.78 -4.78 -7.83
CA ASN A 415 17.68 -3.89 -8.22
C ASN A 415 17.40 -2.83 -7.16
N TYR A 416 17.52 -3.17 -5.87
CA TYR A 416 17.38 -2.20 -4.80
C TYR A 416 18.44 -1.09 -4.94
N ILE A 417 19.72 -1.47 -5.02
CA ILE A 417 20.84 -0.52 -5.05
C ILE A 417 20.83 0.36 -6.31
N LYS A 418 20.44 -0.20 -7.46
CA LYS A 418 20.31 0.56 -8.72
C LYS A 418 19.27 1.69 -8.62
N ASN A 419 18.20 1.45 -7.88
CA ASN A 419 17.07 2.39 -7.76
C ASN A 419 17.14 3.25 -6.48
N LEU A 420 18.24 3.22 -5.73
CA LEU A 420 18.43 4.08 -4.55
C LEU A 420 18.34 5.56 -4.92
N GLY A 421 17.47 6.27 -4.21
CA GLY A 421 17.37 7.72 -4.23
C GLY A 421 18.58 8.38 -3.57
N VAL A 422 18.85 9.64 -3.94
CA VAL A 422 20.04 10.38 -3.47
C VAL A 422 20.05 10.70 -1.97
N LYS A 423 18.92 10.57 -1.28
CA LYS A 423 18.79 10.80 0.18
C LYS A 423 18.76 9.52 0.99
N GLU A 424 18.65 8.38 0.31
CA GLU A 424 18.49 7.06 0.89
C GLU A 424 19.88 6.47 1.17
N GLN A 425 20.01 5.81 2.31
CA GLN A 425 21.21 5.11 2.71
C GLN A 425 20.86 3.69 3.13
N ILE A 426 21.72 2.74 2.76
CA ILE A 426 21.63 1.35 3.16
C ILE A 426 22.92 0.99 3.92
N ALA A 427 22.79 0.19 4.98
CA ALA A 427 23.90 -0.55 5.55
C ALA A 427 23.66 -2.04 5.28
N LEU A 428 24.54 -2.66 4.49
CA LEU A 428 24.46 -4.09 4.18
C LEU A 428 25.26 -4.88 5.22
N ILE A 429 24.62 -5.86 5.84
CA ILE A 429 25.23 -6.78 6.80
C ILE A 429 25.05 -8.19 6.27
N ASP A 430 26.14 -8.93 6.19
CA ASP A 430 26.15 -10.34 5.80
C ASP A 430 26.31 -11.20 7.05
N PHE A 431 25.55 -12.28 7.17
CA PHE A 431 25.64 -13.18 8.32
C PHE A 431 25.44 -14.65 7.96
N ASP A 432 26.14 -15.50 8.69
CA ASP A 432 25.99 -16.95 8.74
C ASP A 432 26.24 -17.43 10.19
N SER A 433 27.28 -18.25 10.42
CA SER A 433 27.87 -18.52 11.73
C SER A 433 28.60 -17.30 12.31
N GLU A 434 28.99 -16.35 11.46
CA GLU A 434 29.62 -15.09 11.83
C GLU A 434 28.78 -13.90 11.34
N ILE A 435 28.90 -12.74 12.01
CA ILE A 435 28.22 -11.51 11.61
C ILE A 435 29.28 -10.54 11.11
N ARG A 436 29.25 -10.23 9.81
CA ARG A 436 30.25 -9.38 9.16
C ARG A 436 29.97 -7.89 9.40
N PRO A 437 30.99 -7.02 9.43
CA PRO A 437 30.79 -5.58 9.61
C PRO A 437 29.93 -4.95 8.49
N PRO A 438 29.15 -3.90 8.81
CA PRO A 438 28.26 -3.28 7.83
C PRO A 438 29.00 -2.52 6.73
N VAL A 439 28.50 -2.64 5.51
CA VAL A 439 28.95 -1.86 4.34
C VAL A 439 27.93 -0.78 4.01
N LEU A 440 28.36 0.49 4.09
CA LEU A 440 27.51 1.64 3.77
C LEU A 440 27.38 1.85 2.25
N VAL A 441 26.14 1.92 1.78
CA VAL A 441 25.73 2.13 0.40
C VAL A 441 24.77 3.31 0.33
N ASP A 442 24.89 4.11 -0.71
CA ASP A 442 23.99 5.24 -0.99
C ASP A 442 23.79 5.38 -2.52
N GLY A 443 22.99 6.36 -2.93
CA GLY A 443 22.69 6.61 -4.34
C GLY A 443 23.85 7.19 -5.18
N THR A 444 25.06 7.37 -4.61
CA THR A 444 26.23 7.82 -5.37
C THR A 444 26.84 6.69 -6.21
N PRO A 445 27.59 6.98 -7.29
CA PRO A 445 28.31 5.95 -8.04
C PRO A 445 29.21 5.08 -7.13
N GLU A 446 29.98 5.71 -6.24
CA GLU A 446 30.89 5.02 -5.33
C GLU A 446 30.14 4.18 -4.29
N GLY A 447 29.01 4.68 -3.79
CA GLY A 447 28.11 3.94 -2.90
C GLY A 447 27.55 2.70 -3.56
N ARG A 448 27.06 2.85 -4.80
CA ARG A 448 26.54 1.74 -5.60
C ARG A 448 27.63 0.71 -5.86
N ASP A 449 28.85 1.12 -6.20
CA ASP A 449 29.97 0.20 -6.43
C ASP A 449 30.32 -0.63 -5.19
N ARG A 450 30.36 -0.01 -4.00
CA ARG A 450 30.52 -0.77 -2.73
C ARG A 450 29.41 -1.80 -2.54
N GLY A 451 28.18 -1.44 -2.89
CA GLY A 451 27.03 -2.33 -2.85
C GLY A 451 27.15 -3.52 -3.81
N LEU A 452 27.58 -3.27 -5.06
CA LEU A 452 27.82 -4.31 -6.05
C LEU A 452 28.92 -5.28 -5.58
N GLN A 453 30.00 -4.76 -5.01
CA GLN A 453 31.09 -5.56 -4.45
C GLN A 453 30.60 -6.45 -3.30
N PHE A 454 29.85 -5.87 -2.34
CA PHE A 454 29.24 -6.63 -1.25
C PHE A 454 28.39 -7.80 -1.78
N ILE A 455 27.46 -7.51 -2.72
CA ILE A 455 26.55 -8.52 -3.26
C ILE A 455 27.32 -9.63 -3.97
N SER A 456 28.34 -9.28 -4.76
CA SER A 456 29.17 -10.25 -5.49
C SER A 456 30.02 -11.14 -4.57
N GLY A 457 30.28 -10.68 -3.34
CA GLY A 457 31.07 -11.38 -2.33
C GLY A 457 30.27 -12.38 -1.50
N LEU A 458 28.94 -12.32 -1.52
CA LEU A 458 28.08 -13.25 -0.76
C LEU A 458 28.29 -14.69 -1.22
N ARG A 459 28.49 -15.59 -0.26
CA ARG A 459 28.64 -17.03 -0.48
C ARG A 459 27.86 -17.80 0.58
N ALA A 460 27.10 -18.78 0.15
CA ALA A 460 26.36 -19.65 1.05
C ALA A 460 27.35 -20.58 1.78
N ASP A 461 27.47 -20.42 3.10
CA ASP A 461 28.31 -21.25 3.98
C ASP A 461 27.88 -21.09 5.44
N GLY A 462 28.27 -22.01 6.33
CA GLY A 462 28.00 -21.89 7.77
C GLY A 462 26.54 -22.11 8.20
N GLY A 463 26.27 -21.78 9.47
CA GLY A 463 24.94 -21.87 10.10
C GLY A 463 24.18 -20.54 10.07
N THR A 464 23.11 -20.44 10.84
CA THR A 464 22.18 -19.29 10.81
C THR A 464 22.10 -18.62 12.19
N ASN A 465 22.90 -17.58 12.43
CA ASN A 465 22.87 -16.77 13.66
C ASN A 465 21.92 -15.56 13.53
N LEU A 466 20.66 -15.84 13.19
CA LEU A 466 19.63 -14.86 12.88
C LEU A 466 19.35 -13.89 14.04
N TYR A 467 19.19 -14.39 15.26
CA TYR A 467 18.84 -13.53 16.39
C TYR A 467 19.99 -12.60 16.79
N ASP A 468 21.23 -13.10 16.78
CA ASP A 468 22.42 -12.30 17.03
C ASP A 468 22.63 -11.24 15.92
N ALA A 469 22.38 -11.59 14.65
CA ALA A 469 22.45 -10.65 13.53
C ALA A 469 21.38 -9.55 13.65
N ALA A 470 20.15 -9.90 14.05
CA ALA A 470 19.07 -8.94 14.24
C ALA A 470 19.38 -7.92 15.35
N ILE A 471 19.93 -8.38 16.49
CA ILE A 471 20.32 -7.47 17.59
C ILE A 471 21.54 -6.62 17.21
N TYR A 472 22.51 -7.18 16.48
CA TYR A 472 23.66 -6.44 15.97
C TYR A 472 23.22 -5.29 15.05
N ALA A 473 22.35 -5.58 14.08
CA ALA A 473 21.78 -4.60 13.18
C ALA A 473 21.02 -3.49 13.93
N ARG A 474 20.20 -3.86 14.93
CA ARG A 474 19.50 -2.89 15.78
C ARG A 474 20.47 -1.95 16.48
N ASN A 475 21.49 -2.51 17.13
CA ASN A 475 22.44 -1.75 17.94
C ASN A 475 23.28 -0.82 17.07
N TRP A 476 23.75 -1.32 15.92
CA TRP A 476 24.46 -0.49 14.94
C TRP A 476 23.59 0.66 14.46
N LEU A 477 22.34 0.40 14.09
CA LEU A 477 21.42 1.44 13.62
C LEU A 477 21.09 2.45 14.72
N GLN A 478 20.95 2.01 15.98
CA GLN A 478 20.71 2.91 17.10
C GLN A 478 21.89 3.88 17.32
N GLN A 479 23.13 3.43 17.12
CA GLN A 479 24.33 4.26 17.21
C GLN A 479 24.50 5.19 16.00
N ASN A 480 24.09 4.76 14.81
CA ASN A 480 24.24 5.49 13.54
C ASN A 480 22.95 6.16 13.07
N ARG A 481 21.98 6.33 13.98
CA ARG A 481 20.63 6.75 13.66
C ARG A 481 20.60 8.13 13.00
N ARG A 482 19.85 8.26 11.91
CA ARG A 482 19.52 9.55 11.29
C ARG A 482 18.22 10.12 11.86
N LYS A 483 18.30 11.23 12.59
CA LYS A 483 17.15 11.84 13.30
C LYS A 483 16.05 12.33 12.35
N ASP A 484 16.43 12.76 11.15
CA ASP A 484 15.57 13.28 10.10
C ASP A 484 15.08 12.20 9.11
N ALA A 485 15.45 10.93 9.33
CA ALA A 485 15.16 9.82 8.43
C ALA A 485 14.23 8.77 9.05
N ILE A 486 13.64 7.94 8.19
CA ILE A 486 13.06 6.66 8.57
C ILE A 486 14.21 5.68 8.83
N ASN A 487 14.25 5.05 9.99
CA ASN A 487 15.29 4.10 10.36
C ASN A 487 14.64 2.71 10.47
N ALA A 488 15.12 1.74 9.69
CA ALA A 488 14.55 0.41 9.63
C ALA A 488 15.63 -0.68 9.50
N VAL A 489 15.29 -1.89 9.94
CA VAL A 489 16.05 -3.12 9.71
C VAL A 489 15.20 -4.01 8.80
N LEU A 490 15.79 -4.49 7.72
CA LEU A 490 15.23 -5.48 6.81
C LEU A 490 16.08 -6.75 6.88
N ILE A 491 15.49 -7.87 7.25
CA ILE A 491 16.16 -9.16 7.33
C ILE A 491 15.70 -10.04 6.18
N LEU A 492 16.65 -10.61 5.43
CA LEU A 492 16.45 -11.52 4.32
C LEU A 492 17.05 -12.86 4.70
N THR A 493 16.23 -13.89 4.97
CA THR A 493 16.69 -15.20 5.48
C THR A 493 15.81 -16.33 4.98
N ASP A 494 16.36 -17.54 4.85
CA ASP A 494 15.62 -18.74 4.44
C ASP A 494 15.60 -19.85 5.49
N GLY A 495 16.21 -19.61 6.66
CA GLY A 495 16.50 -20.62 7.66
C GLY A 495 15.92 -20.29 9.04
N GLU A 496 15.79 -21.32 9.86
CA GLU A 496 15.57 -21.17 11.30
C GLU A 496 16.91 -20.87 12.00
N ASP A 497 16.85 -20.07 13.06
CA ASP A 497 18.04 -19.79 13.88
C ASP A 497 18.65 -21.10 14.41
N SER A 498 19.94 -21.32 14.16
CA SER A 498 20.63 -22.57 14.49
C SER A 498 21.82 -22.39 15.42
N GLY A 499 22.22 -21.16 15.72
CA GLY A 499 23.47 -20.89 16.41
C GLY A 499 23.56 -19.58 17.19
N SER A 500 22.47 -18.81 17.30
CA SER A 500 22.52 -17.57 18.09
C SER A 500 22.72 -17.86 19.58
N GLN A 501 23.45 -16.96 20.23
CA GLN A 501 23.67 -16.98 21.67
C GLN A 501 22.44 -16.52 22.45
N ILE A 502 21.60 -15.69 21.84
CA ILE A 502 20.35 -15.21 22.43
C ILE A 502 19.14 -16.02 21.93
N SER A 503 18.13 -16.15 22.77
CA SER A 503 16.83 -16.69 22.36
C SER A 503 15.95 -15.63 21.70
N LEU A 504 14.92 -16.08 20.98
CA LEU A 504 13.90 -15.20 20.41
C LEU A 504 13.22 -14.31 21.47
N ASP A 505 13.04 -14.79 22.70
CA ASP A 505 12.43 -14.00 23.78
C ASP A 505 13.38 -12.92 24.30
N GLN A 506 14.68 -13.21 24.39
CA GLN A 506 15.70 -12.22 24.72
C GLN A 506 15.78 -11.15 23.62
N LEU A 507 15.81 -11.56 22.35
CA LEU A 507 15.73 -10.64 21.21
C LEU A 507 14.47 -9.77 21.29
N SER A 508 13.31 -10.38 21.54
CA SER A 508 12.02 -9.66 21.62
C SER A 508 12.05 -8.56 22.68
N SER A 509 12.55 -8.87 23.89
CA SER A 509 12.72 -7.92 24.99
C SER A 509 13.65 -6.76 24.60
N GLU A 510 14.72 -7.06 23.86
CA GLU A 510 15.67 -6.06 23.40
C GLU A 510 15.10 -5.16 22.29
N LEU A 511 14.39 -5.71 21.30
CA LEU A 511 13.80 -4.94 20.20
C LEU A 511 12.73 -3.96 20.69
N GLN A 512 11.95 -4.33 21.70
CA GLN A 512 10.93 -3.48 22.31
C GLN A 512 11.50 -2.17 22.89
N LYS A 513 12.79 -2.14 23.29
CA LYS A 513 13.46 -0.93 23.79
C LYS A 513 13.64 0.14 22.70
N SER A 514 13.70 -0.25 21.43
CA SER A 514 13.70 0.62 20.25
C SER A 514 12.37 0.58 19.49
N GLY A 515 11.30 0.14 20.15
CA GLY A 515 9.96 0.11 19.59
C GLY A 515 9.39 1.52 19.37
N PHE A 516 8.13 1.57 18.94
CA PHE A 516 7.50 2.84 18.57
C PHE A 516 7.12 3.74 19.75
N SER A 517 7.38 3.35 21.00
CA SER A 517 7.04 4.14 22.20
C SER A 517 7.91 5.39 22.41
N THR A 518 8.97 5.58 21.63
CA THR A 518 9.86 6.74 21.72
C THR A 518 10.24 7.26 20.33
N ASP A 519 10.85 8.45 20.29
CA ASP A 519 11.43 8.96 19.05
C ASP A 519 12.58 8.09 18.53
N GLN A 520 13.13 7.13 19.29
CA GLN A 520 14.20 6.21 18.86
C GLN A 520 13.72 4.96 18.10
N ARG A 521 12.48 5.00 17.59
CA ARG A 521 11.87 3.91 16.82
C ARG A 521 12.76 3.37 15.69
N ILE A 522 12.83 2.05 15.61
CA ILE A 522 13.40 1.31 14.49
C ILE A 522 12.35 0.31 14.02
N GLY A 523 11.94 0.42 12.75
CA GLY A 523 11.03 -0.56 12.13
C GLY A 523 11.75 -1.86 11.79
N PHE A 524 11.11 -3.02 12.00
CA PHE A 524 11.67 -4.33 11.62
C PHE A 524 10.84 -5.00 10.53
N PHE A 525 11.51 -5.44 9.48
CA PHE A 525 10.92 -6.13 8.34
C PHE A 525 11.67 -7.43 8.12
N THR A 526 10.95 -8.50 7.85
CA THR A 526 11.55 -9.81 7.64
C THR A 526 10.99 -10.44 6.38
N VAL A 527 11.87 -10.99 5.56
CA VAL A 527 11.51 -11.72 4.35
C VAL A 527 12.06 -13.12 4.45
N GLY A 528 11.15 -14.10 4.49
CA GLY A 528 11.48 -15.53 4.54
C GLY A 528 11.57 -16.11 3.13
N TYR A 529 12.70 -16.66 2.73
CA TYR A 529 12.88 -17.38 1.47
C TYR A 529 12.69 -18.89 1.69
N GLY A 530 12.22 -19.61 0.66
CA GLY A 530 12.08 -21.07 0.72
C GLY A 530 10.65 -21.57 0.96
N LYS A 531 10.53 -22.91 1.04
CA LYS A 531 9.23 -23.58 1.19
C LYS A 531 8.78 -23.63 2.65
N GLU A 532 7.48 -23.81 2.85
CA GLU A 532 6.92 -23.96 4.19
C GLU A 532 7.50 -25.21 4.87
N GLY A 533 8.02 -25.05 6.08
CA GLY A 533 8.75 -26.08 6.81
C GLY A 533 10.28 -26.03 6.68
N GLU A 534 10.86 -25.16 5.84
CA GLU A 534 12.32 -24.95 5.74
C GLU A 534 12.84 -23.91 6.75
N PHE A 535 11.95 -23.08 7.31
CA PHE A 535 12.26 -22.07 8.32
C PHE A 535 11.07 -21.86 9.27
N ASN A 536 11.23 -20.94 10.22
CA ASN A 536 10.22 -20.58 11.21
C ASN A 536 9.56 -19.21 10.91
N PRO A 537 8.48 -19.17 10.09
CA PRO A 537 7.72 -17.94 9.80
C PRO A 537 7.22 -17.20 11.03
N ASP A 538 6.88 -17.91 12.12
CA ASP A 538 6.36 -17.30 13.34
C ASP A 538 7.44 -16.50 14.07
N ALA A 539 8.69 -16.98 14.06
CA ALA A 539 9.83 -16.23 14.60
C ALA A 539 10.06 -14.94 13.81
N LEU A 540 10.08 -15.01 12.48
CA LEU A 540 10.25 -13.82 11.61
C LEU A 540 9.10 -12.83 11.79
N LYS A 541 7.87 -13.32 11.82
CA LYS A 541 6.69 -12.50 12.08
C LYS A 541 6.76 -11.83 13.44
N LYS A 542 7.17 -12.55 14.50
CA LYS A 542 7.36 -11.97 15.84
C LYS A 542 8.40 -10.86 15.83
N ILE A 543 9.56 -11.08 15.19
CA ILE A 543 10.62 -10.06 15.06
C ILE A 543 10.10 -8.80 14.37
N ALA A 544 9.40 -8.94 13.25
CA ALA A 544 8.92 -7.79 12.47
C ALA A 544 7.79 -7.02 13.18
N GLU A 545 6.79 -7.73 13.71
CA GLU A 545 5.57 -7.12 14.24
C GLU A 545 5.78 -6.42 15.59
N LEU A 546 6.76 -6.86 16.40
CA LEU A 546 7.11 -6.20 17.66
C LEU A 546 7.48 -4.72 17.49
N ASN A 547 8.05 -4.39 16.33
CA ASN A 547 8.55 -3.07 16.03
C ASN A 547 7.85 -2.48 14.79
N GLY A 548 6.53 -2.69 14.66
CA GLY A 548 5.68 -1.93 13.73
C GLY A 548 5.97 -2.14 12.24
N GLY A 549 6.70 -3.19 11.87
CA GLY A 549 6.82 -3.67 10.50
C GLY A 549 6.02 -4.95 10.27
N TYR A 550 6.41 -5.73 9.25
CA TYR A 550 5.71 -6.95 8.87
C TYR A 550 6.65 -8.03 8.32
N TYR A 551 6.18 -9.27 8.39
CA TYR A 551 6.76 -10.40 7.71
C TYR A 551 6.16 -10.57 6.31
N SER A 552 6.99 -10.99 5.35
CA SER A 552 6.54 -11.38 4.02
C SER A 552 7.26 -12.65 3.59
N LYS A 553 6.52 -13.54 2.93
CA LYS A 553 7.11 -14.72 2.29
C LYS A 553 7.69 -14.32 0.94
N GLY A 554 8.98 -14.51 0.76
CA GLY A 554 9.67 -14.32 -0.50
C GLY A 554 9.57 -15.56 -1.38
N ASN A 555 9.07 -15.38 -2.60
CA ASN A 555 9.35 -16.29 -3.71
C ASN A 555 10.02 -15.49 -4.85
N PRO A 556 10.77 -16.14 -5.76
CA PRO A 556 11.47 -15.44 -6.84
C PRO A 556 10.57 -14.52 -7.67
N GLU A 557 9.28 -14.84 -7.79
CA GLU A 557 8.30 -14.11 -8.60
C GLU A 557 7.77 -12.84 -7.91
N THR A 558 7.66 -12.83 -6.58
CA THR A 558 7.06 -11.73 -5.81
C THR A 558 8.08 -10.86 -5.09
N ILE A 559 9.32 -11.34 -4.94
CA ILE A 559 10.34 -10.64 -4.15
C ILE A 559 10.72 -9.28 -4.75
N ALA A 560 10.80 -9.18 -6.08
CA ALA A 560 11.08 -7.92 -6.76
C ALA A 560 9.99 -6.87 -6.46
N ARG A 561 8.73 -7.31 -6.43
CA ARG A 561 7.59 -6.45 -6.05
C ARG A 561 7.66 -6.07 -4.57
N LEU A 562 7.95 -7.01 -3.68
CA LEU A 562 8.09 -6.75 -2.26
C LEU A 562 9.19 -5.72 -1.97
N MET A 563 10.34 -5.83 -2.64
CA MET A 563 11.40 -4.84 -2.47
C MET A 563 11.04 -3.49 -3.06
N SER A 564 10.36 -3.46 -4.20
CA SER A 564 9.82 -2.22 -4.76
C SER A 564 8.78 -1.57 -3.84
N ASP A 565 8.00 -2.38 -3.12
CA ASP A 565 7.09 -1.93 -2.07
C ASP A 565 7.89 -1.32 -0.90
N LEU A 566 8.87 -2.03 -0.35
CA LEU A 566 9.70 -1.55 0.77
C LEU A 566 10.49 -0.27 0.44
N GLN A 567 11.04 -0.15 -0.78
CA GLN A 567 11.70 1.05 -1.31
C GLN A 567 10.81 2.29 -1.33
N VAL A 568 9.51 2.09 -1.34
CA VAL A 568 8.53 3.16 -1.38
C VAL A 568 8.09 3.53 0.03
N GLU A 569 8.11 2.57 0.96
CA GLU A 569 7.79 2.78 2.37
C GLU A 569 8.87 3.55 3.16
N PHE A 570 10.13 3.38 2.76
CA PHE A 570 11.32 4.12 3.23
C PHE A 570 11.85 5.02 2.13
#